data_AF-A0A971D6S7-F1
#
_entry.id   AF-A0A971D6S7-F1
#
_cell.length_a   1.000
_cell.length_b   1.000
_cell.length_c   1.000
_cell.angle_alpha   90.00
_cell.angle_beta   90.00
_cell.angle_gamma   90.00
#
_symmetry.space_group_name_H-M   'P 1'
#
loop_
_entity.id
_entity.type
_entity.pdbx_description
1 polymer ?
#
loop_
_entity_poly.entity_id
_entity_poly.type
_entity_poly.pdbx_seq_one_letter_code
_entity_poly.pdbx_strand_id
1 'polypeptide(L)'
;MNTIDHCRRNVLVGLAFQANRTTGSKEIRANPLSAAAEAGNVKLVRGPWIREFLDELEAFPGEAHDDQVDAASGAYEKLALRRRRGVVDKPPGW
;
A
#
# COMPACT_ATOMS: atom_id res chain seq x y z
N MET A 1 12.86 19.95 12.16
CA MET A 1 13.54 18.68 11.80
C MET A 1 12.62 17.86 10.92
N ASN A 2 13.05 17.43 9.74
CA ASN A 2 12.23 16.59 8.86
C ASN A 2 12.27 15.15 9.39
N THR A 3 11.16 14.65 9.92
CA THR A 3 11.07 13.34 10.60
C THR A 3 11.44 12.17 9.68
N ILE A 4 11.12 12.26 8.39
CA ILE A 4 11.49 11.25 7.37
C ILE A 4 13.00 11.17 7.22
N ASP A 5 13.66 12.33 7.19
CA ASP A 5 15.10 12.45 7.02
C ASP A 5 15.86 11.91 8.24
N HIS A 6 15.33 12.17 9.44
CA HIS A 6 15.86 11.59 10.67
C HIS A 6 15.77 10.06 10.68
N CYS A 7 14.60 9.50 10.34
CA CYS A 7 14.43 8.05 10.25
C CYS A 7 15.39 7.42 9.23
N ARG A 8 15.54 8.04 8.05
CA ARG A 8 16.42 7.52 6.99
C ARG A 8 17.90 7.51 7.37
N ARG A 9 18.36 8.49 8.14
CA ARG A 9 19.79 8.67 8.44
C ARG A 9 20.22 8.11 9.79
N ASN A 10 19.30 7.95 10.75
CA ASN A 10 19.68 7.65 12.14
C ASN A 10 18.94 6.45 12.75
N VAL A 11 17.72 6.13 12.30
CA VAL A 11 16.89 5.06 12.91
C VAL A 11 16.90 3.79 12.06
N LEU A 12 16.70 3.92 10.74
CA LEU A 12 16.52 2.81 9.81
C LEU A 12 17.74 2.67 8.88
N VAL A 13 18.94 2.84 9.43
CA VAL A 13 20.20 2.81 8.67
C VAL A 13 20.41 1.40 8.09
N GLY A 14 20.63 1.32 6.78
CA GLY A 14 20.84 0.05 6.07
C GLY A 14 19.57 -0.73 5.73
N LEU A 15 18.39 -0.26 6.17
CA LEU A 15 17.11 -0.85 5.80
C LEU A 15 16.54 -0.18 4.54
N ALA A 16 15.89 -0.96 3.69
CA ALA A 16 15.19 -0.47 2.50
C ALA A 16 13.92 0.29 2.92
N PHE A 17 14.08 1.57 3.30
CA PHE A 17 13.01 2.45 3.74
C PHE A 17 12.67 3.51 2.68
N GLN A 18 11.38 3.64 2.39
CA GLN A 18 10.84 4.69 1.55
C GLN A 18 9.63 5.32 2.23
N ALA A 19 9.73 6.62 2.53
CA ALA A 19 8.59 7.37 3.03
C ALA A 19 7.52 7.47 1.94
N ASN A 20 6.27 7.24 2.34
CA ASN A 20 5.12 7.54 1.52
C ASN A 20 4.39 8.72 2.15
N ARG A 21 4.43 9.89 1.51
CA ARG A 21 3.63 11.04 1.95
C ARG A 21 2.24 10.87 1.37
N THR A 22 1.30 10.53 2.23
CA THR A 22 -0.10 10.42 1.85
C THR A 22 -0.70 11.81 1.60
N THR A 23 -1.29 12.00 0.43
CA THR A 23 -2.02 13.20 0.03
C THR A 23 -3.45 12.83 -0.29
N GLY A 24 -4.41 13.66 0.14
CA GLY A 24 -5.84 13.35 -0.01
C GLY A 24 -6.38 12.44 1.10
N SER A 25 -7.70 12.33 1.12
CA SER A 25 -8.45 11.56 2.11
C SER A 25 -8.25 10.05 1.90
N LYS A 26 -8.52 9.23 2.93
CA LYS A 26 -8.31 7.79 2.85
C LYS A 26 -9.20 7.13 1.79
N GLU A 27 -10.42 7.65 1.64
CA GLU A 27 -11.42 7.22 0.67
C GLU A 27 -10.91 7.39 -0.76
N ILE A 28 -10.38 8.58 -1.08
CA ILE A 28 -9.81 8.85 -2.41
C ILE A 28 -8.67 7.88 -2.74
N ARG A 29 -7.86 7.51 -1.75
CA ARG A 29 -6.75 6.57 -1.94
C ARG A 29 -7.20 5.12 -2.06
N ALA A 30 -8.33 4.76 -1.45
CA ALA A 30 -8.90 3.41 -1.55
C ALA A 30 -9.61 3.18 -2.91
N ASN A 31 -10.10 4.23 -3.55
CA ASN A 31 -10.86 4.14 -4.81
C ASN A 31 -10.20 3.27 -5.91
N PRO A 32 -8.90 3.37 -6.21
CA PRO A 32 -8.29 2.55 -7.24
C PRO A 32 -8.30 1.04 -6.91
N LEU A 33 -8.15 0.68 -5.64
CA LEU A 33 -8.25 -0.71 -5.19
C LEU A 33 -9.71 -1.19 -5.32
N SER A 34 -10.67 -0.37 -4.90
CA SER A 34 -12.10 -0.66 -5.01
C SER A 34 -12.51 -0.90 -6.48
N ALA A 35 -12.14 0.00 -7.39
CA ALA A 35 -12.42 -0.14 -8.82
C ALA A 35 -11.78 -1.41 -9.43
N ALA A 36 -10.57 -1.77 -8.99
CA ALA A 36 -9.91 -2.99 -9.44
C ALA A 36 -10.61 -4.26 -8.91
N ALA A 37 -11.13 -4.21 -7.68
CA ALA A 37 -11.90 -5.30 -7.09
C ALA A 37 -13.25 -5.49 -7.82
N GLU A 38 -13.97 -4.40 -8.10
CA GLU A 38 -15.21 -4.41 -8.89
C GLU A 38 -14.99 -4.97 -10.30
N ALA A 39 -13.87 -4.63 -10.93
CA ALA A 39 -13.47 -5.17 -12.24
C ALA A 39 -12.99 -6.64 -12.20
N GLY A 40 -12.94 -7.27 -11.02
CA GLY A 40 -12.52 -8.65 -10.83
C GLY A 40 -11.00 -8.89 -10.91
N ASN A 41 -10.20 -7.82 -10.85
CA ASN A 41 -8.74 -7.88 -10.92
C ASN A 41 -8.07 -8.18 -9.56
N VAL A 42 -8.82 -8.14 -8.47
CA VAL A 42 -8.36 -8.50 -7.13
C VAL A 42 -8.87 -9.90 -6.78
N LYS A 43 -7.98 -10.74 -6.24
CA LYS A 43 -8.29 -12.09 -5.75
C LYS A 43 -7.69 -12.24 -4.35
N LEU A 44 -8.44 -12.88 -3.46
CA LEU A 44 -7.97 -13.21 -2.12
C LEU A 44 -7.47 -14.65 -2.08
N VAL A 45 -6.33 -14.86 -1.42
CA VAL A 45 -5.82 -16.21 -1.15
C VAL A 45 -6.62 -16.79 0.02
N ARG A 46 -7.17 -18.00 -0.15
CA ARG A 46 -7.97 -18.67 0.88
C ARG A 46 -7.26 -18.68 2.23
N GLY A 47 -7.93 -18.16 3.26
CA GLY A 47 -7.43 -18.14 4.62
C GLY A 47 -8.49 -17.66 5.61
N PRO A 48 -8.25 -17.86 6.92
CA PRO A 48 -9.20 -17.48 7.98
C PRO A 48 -9.38 -15.96 8.09
N TRP A 49 -8.37 -15.19 7.66
CA TRP A 49 -8.35 -13.72 7.69
C TRP A 49 -9.33 -13.05 6.71
N ILE A 50 -9.87 -13.79 5.73
CA ILE A 50 -10.70 -13.20 4.67
C ILE A 50 -11.95 -12.51 5.23
N ARG A 51 -12.60 -13.10 6.24
CA ARG A 51 -13.82 -12.55 6.80
C ARG A 51 -13.55 -11.19 7.45
N GLU A 52 -12.58 -11.15 8.37
CA GLU A 52 -12.18 -9.92 9.07
C GLU A 52 -11.73 -8.83 8.09
N PHE A 53 -11.02 -9.21 7.02
CA PHE A 53 -10.62 -8.30 5.96
C PHE A 53 -11.83 -7.72 5.20
N LEU A 54 -12.76 -8.56 4.76
CA LEU A 54 -13.94 -8.12 4.02
C LEU A 54 -14.87 -7.28 4.89
N ASP A 55 -15.08 -7.67 6.15
CA ASP A 55 -15.90 -6.93 7.11
C ASP A 55 -15.37 -5.50 7.29
N GLU A 56 -14.05 -5.31 7.39
CA GLU A 56 -13.43 -3.98 7.46
C GLU A 56 -13.60 -3.19 6.14
N LEU A 57 -13.39 -3.83 4.99
CA LEU A 57 -13.53 -3.18 3.68
C LEU A 57 -14.96 -2.70 3.40
N GLU A 58 -15.97 -3.47 3.85
CA GLU A 58 -17.39 -3.12 3.69
C GLU A 58 -17.85 -2.04 4.66
N ALA A 59 -17.24 -1.97 5.85
CA ALA A 59 -17.58 -0.98 6.85
C ALA A 59 -16.83 0.36 6.68
N PHE A 60 -15.75 0.38 5.92
CA PHE A 60 -15.02 1.59 5.55
C PHE A 60 -15.90 2.54 4.70
N PRO A 61 -15.91 3.87 4.97
CA PRO A 61 -15.02 4.62 5.87
C PRO A 61 -15.58 4.89 7.27
N GLY A 62 -16.67 4.22 7.68
CA GLY A 62 -17.46 4.58 8.86
C GLY A 62 -16.98 4.02 10.20
N GLU A 63 -16.15 2.99 10.19
CA GLU A 63 -15.66 2.31 11.40
C GLU A 63 -14.32 2.88 11.93
N ALA A 64 -13.99 2.52 13.18
CA ALA A 64 -12.74 2.95 13.82
C ALA A 64 -11.49 2.25 13.27
N HIS A 65 -11.66 1.13 12.55
CA HIS A 65 -10.59 0.33 11.98
C HIS A 65 -10.50 0.57 10.47
N ASP A 66 -9.30 0.89 9.99
CA ASP A 66 -9.00 1.12 8.58
C ASP A 66 -7.58 0.70 8.18
N ASP A 67 -6.90 -0.07 9.05
CA ASP A 67 -5.52 -0.47 8.85
C ASP A 67 -5.36 -1.49 7.73
N GLN A 68 -6.31 -2.42 7.56
CA GLN A 68 -6.29 -3.35 6.44
C GLN A 68 -6.62 -2.64 5.12
N VAL A 69 -7.55 -1.67 5.15
CA VAL A 69 -7.87 -0.83 3.98
C VAL A 69 -6.67 0.03 3.58
N ASP A 70 -6.02 0.72 4.52
CA ASP A 70 -4.83 1.54 4.27
C ASP A 70 -3.66 0.68 3.77
N ALA A 71 -3.46 -0.51 4.33
CA ALA A 71 -2.41 -1.44 3.91
C ALA A 71 -2.64 -1.93 2.47
N ALA A 72 -3.86 -2.41 2.16
CA ALA A 72 -4.18 -2.95 0.85
C ALA A 72 -4.17 -1.86 -0.23
N SER A 73 -4.77 -0.70 0.03
CA SER A 73 -4.81 0.41 -0.93
C SER A 73 -3.42 0.99 -1.19
N GLY A 74 -2.60 1.14 -0.14
CA GLY A 74 -1.22 1.59 -0.26
C GLY A 74 -0.32 0.60 -1.02
N ALA A 75 -0.53 -0.71 -0.83
CA ALA A 75 0.15 -1.74 -1.60
C ALA A 75 -0.25 -1.70 -3.09
N TYR A 76 -1.55 -1.57 -3.38
CA TYR A 76 -2.05 -1.45 -4.74
C TYR A 76 -1.50 -0.20 -5.46
N GLU A 77 -1.46 0.95 -4.78
CA GLU A 77 -0.85 2.16 -5.32
C GLU A 77 0.62 1.94 -5.74
N LYS A 78 1.41 1.31 -4.86
CA LYS A 78 2.84 1.07 -5.09
C LYS A 78 3.12 0.04 -6.18
N LEU A 79 2.31 -1.01 -6.29
CA LEU A 79 2.58 -2.13 -7.18
C LEU A 79 1.92 -1.97 -8.55
N ALA A 80 0.69 -1.46 -8.60
CA ALA A 80 -0.10 -1.41 -9.82
C ALA A 80 -0.11 -0.03 -10.49
N LEU A 81 -0.10 1.06 -9.70
CA LEU A 81 -0.25 2.42 -10.24
C LEU A 81 1.08 3.13 -10.45
N ARG A 82 2.05 2.94 -9.54
CA ARG A 82 3.41 3.46 -9.72
C ARG A 82 4.16 2.58 -10.71
N ARG A 83 4.06 2.90 -12.00
CA ARG A 83 5.02 2.39 -13.00
C ARG A 83 6.43 2.68 -12.49
N ARG A 84 7.23 1.63 -12.26
CA ARG A 84 8.68 1.78 -12.10
C ARG A 84 9.22 2.46 -13.36
N ARG A 85 9.53 3.77 -13.30
CA ARG A 85 10.53 4.35 -14.19
C ARG A 85 11.89 3.84 -13.69
N GLY A 86 12.36 2.76 -14.27
CA GLY A 86 13.66 2.19 -13.96
C GLY A 86 13.78 0.79 -14.50
N VAL A 87 14.45 0.67 -15.64
CA VAL A 87 15.16 -0.55 -16.06
C VAL A 87 15.94 -1.04 -14.83
N VAL A 88 15.74 -2.29 -14.44
CA VAL A 88 16.68 -2.94 -13.52
C VAL A 88 17.91 -3.22 -14.37
N ASP A 89 18.91 -2.33 -14.32
CA ASP A 89 20.21 -2.66 -14.89
C ASP A 89 20.75 -3.84 -14.08
N LYS A 90 20.80 -5.01 -14.75
CA LYS A 90 21.44 -6.20 -14.21
C LYS A 90 22.90 -5.84 -13.95
N PRO A 91 23.44 -6.03 -12.73
CA PRO A 91 24.85 -5.79 -12.49
C PRO A 91 25.70 -6.68 -13.42
N PRO A 92 26.86 -6.20 -13.93
CA PRO A 92 27.70 -7.00 -14.80
C PRO A 92 28.11 -8.29 -14.07
N GLY A 93 27.81 -9.45 -14.66
CA GLY A 93 28.28 -10.76 -14.18
C GLY A 93 27.27 -11.69 -13.48
N TRP A 94 25.97 -11.36 -13.45
CA TRP A 94 24.90 -12.34 -13.20
C TRP A 94 24.39 -12.93 -14.52
#